data_AF-A0A535AFJ3-F1
#
_entry.id   AF-A0A535AFJ3-F1
#
_cell.length_a   1.000
_cell.length_b   1.000
_cell.length_c   1.000
_cell.angle_alpha   90.00
_cell.angle_beta   90.00
_cell.angle_gamma   90.00
#
_symmetry.space_group_name_H-M   'P 1'
#
loop_
_entity.id
_entity.type
_entity.pdbx_description
1 polymer ?
#
loop_
_entity_poly.entity_id
_entity_poly.type
_entity_poly.pdbx_seq_one_letter_code
_entity_poly.pdbx_strand_id
1 'polypeptide(L)' 'MILTSNQGFGSWGDVFGDRVIATAILDRILHHAITINIRGNSYRLKDKLKAGLVRPAEATEST' A
#
# COMPACT_ATOMS: atom_id res chain seq x y z
N MET A 1 8.64 -13.56 -8.71
CA MET A 1 7.82 -13.40 -7.49
C MET A 1 7.00 -12.14 -7.64
N ILE A 2 5.73 -12.13 -7.24
CA ILE A 2 4.88 -10.92 -7.22
C ILE A 2 4.52 -10.65 -5.77
N LEU A 3 4.74 -9.42 -5.31
CA LEU A 3 4.47 -9.00 -3.94
C LEU A 3 3.64 -7.72 -3.96
N THR A 4 2.64 -7.65 -3.09
CA THR A 4 1.78 -6.47 -2.92
C THR A 4 1.91 -5.97 -1.48
N SER A 5 2.10 -4.68 -1.30
CA SER A 5 2.16 -4.04 0.02
C SER A 5 1.27 -2.80 0.03
N ASN A 6 0.54 -2.61 1.12
CA ASN A 6 -0.16 -1.36 1.40
C ASN A 6 0.72 -0.33 2.14
N GLN A 7 1.93 -0.72 2.53
CA GLN A 7 2.92 0.12 3.23
C GLN A 7 4.10 0.43 2.30
N GLY A 8 4.52 1.69 2.29
CA GLY A 8 5.73 2.13 1.58
C GLY A 8 7.00 1.62 2.27
N PHE A 9 8.10 1.50 1.53
CA PHE A 9 9.34 0.89 2.00
C PHE A 9 9.92 1.51 3.28
N GLY A 10 9.70 2.82 3.52
CA GLY A 10 10.15 3.49 4.73
C GLY A 10 9.53 2.96 6.02
N SER A 11 8.28 2.46 5.96
CA SER A 11 7.57 1.91 7.12
C SER A 11 7.94 0.47 7.42
N TRP A 12 8.74 -0.19 6.57
CA TRP A 12 9.06 -1.60 6.73
C TRP A 12 9.95 -1.89 7.94
N GLY A 13 10.74 -0.90 8.36
CA GLY A 13 11.48 -1.00 9.63
C GLY A 13 10.58 -1.26 10.82
N ASP A 14 9.42 -0.61 10.87
CA ASP A 14 8.45 -0.79 11.96
C ASP A 14 7.66 -2.10 11.81
N VAL A 15 7.40 -2.53 10.57
CA VAL A 15 6.73 -3.82 10.27
C VAL A 15 7.58 -5.01 10.73
N PHE A 16 8.90 -4.97 10.51
CA PHE A 16 9.81 -6.04 10.93
C PHE A 16 10.35 -5.86 12.35
N GLY A 17 10.12 -4.70 12.98
CA GLY A 17 10.68 -4.36 14.30
C GLY A 17 12.20 -4.12 14.29
N ASP A 18 12.86 -4.29 13.14
CA ASP A 18 14.28 -4.05 12.94
C ASP A 18 14.52 -3.46 11.55
N ARG A 19 15.07 -2.24 11.52
CA ARG A 19 15.42 -1.53 10.29
C ARG A 19 16.49 -2.24 9.48
N VAL A 20 17.48 -2.86 10.13
CA VAL A 20 18.61 -3.54 9.45
C VAL A 20 18.10 -4.73 8.66
N ILE A 21 17.23 -5.54 9.28
CA ILE A 21 16.63 -6.70 8.64
C ILE A 21 15.71 -6.26 7.50
N ALA A 22 14.87 -5.24 7.75
CA ALA A 22 13.97 -4.69 6.73
C ALA A 22 14.74 -4.25 5.48
N THR A 23 15.84 -3.52 5.65
CA THR A 23 16.70 -3.08 4.55
C THR A 23 17.36 -4.26 3.83
N ALA A 24 17.88 -5.25 4.55
CA ALA A 24 18.51 -6.42 3.93
C ALA A 24 17.53 -7.27 3.09
N ILE A 25 16.27 -7.39 3.53
CA ILE A 25 15.22 -8.07 2.77
C ILE A 25 14.81 -7.23 1.55
N LEU A 26 14.58 -5.93 1.75
CA LEU A 26 14.23 -5.03 0.66
C LEU A 26 15.31 -4.99 -0.42
N ASP A 27 16.59 -4.97 -0.04
CA ASP A 27 17.71 -5.01 -0.97
C ASP A 27 17.63 -6.23 -1.90
N ARG A 28 17.43 -7.44 -1.33
CA ARG A 28 17.30 -8.68 -2.10
C ARG A 28 16.08 -8.70 -3.02
N ILE A 29 14.93 -8.18 -2.55
CA ILE A 29 13.68 -8.19 -3.33
C ILE A 29 13.73 -7.14 -4.44
N LEU A 30 14.25 -5.96 -4.14
CA LEU A 30 14.26 -4.83 -5.08
C LEU A 30 15.39 -4.92 -6.12
N HIS A 31 16.43 -5.74 -5.89
CA HIS A 31 17.54 -5.91 -6.83
C HIS A 31 17.11 -6.29 -8.26
N HIS A 32 16.02 -7.05 -8.39
CA HIS A 32 15.45 -7.46 -9.69
C HIS A 32 13.94 -7.20 -9.80
N ALA A 33 13.39 -6.30 -8.99
CA ALA A 33 11.96 -5.99 -9.03
C ALA A 33 11.64 -4.75 -9.87
N ILE A 34 10.46 -4.78 -10.49
CA ILE A 34 9.83 -3.61 -11.07
C ILE A 34 8.82 -3.10 -10.03
N THR A 35 8.99 -1.87 -9.58
CA THR A 35 8.08 -1.27 -8.57
C THR A 35 6.95 -0.53 -9.27
N ILE A 36 5.70 -0.86 -8.90
CA ILE A 36 4.50 -0.18 -9.39
C ILE A 36 3.80 0.47 -8.20
N ASN A 37 3.74 1.80 -8.19
CA ASN A 37 3.02 2.56 -7.16
C ASN A 37 1.56 2.72 -7.57
N ILE A 38 0.65 2.12 -6.79
CA ILE A 38 -0.79 2.18 -7.05
C ILE A 38 -1.38 3.32 -6.23
N ARG A 39 -2.07 4.24 -6.91
CA ARG A 39 -2.78 5.37 -6.30
C ARG A 39 -4.22 5.40 -6.78
N GLY A 40 -5.11 5.93 -5.94
CA GLY A 40 -6.53 6.09 -6.24
C GLY A 40 -7.43 5.51 -5.15
N ASN A 41 -8.73 5.77 -5.29
CA ASN A 41 -9.72 5.34 -4.32
C ASN A 41 -9.85 3.82 -4.26
N SER A 42 -10.18 3.29 -3.08
CA SER A 42 -10.39 1.86 -2.89
C SER A 42 -11.49 1.34 -3.82
N TYR A 43 -11.17 0.31 -4.61
CA TYR A 43 -12.14 -0.33 -5.49
C TYR A 43 -13.35 -0.86 -4.71
N ARG A 44 -13.15 -1.34 -3.47
CA ARG A 44 -14.22 -1.83 -2.58
C ARG A 44 -15.23 -0.74 -2.23
N LEU A 45 -14.81 0.52 -2.28
CA LEU A 45 -15.68 1.66 -2.00
C LEU A 45 -16.61 1.98 -3.18
N LYS A 46 -16.28 1.51 -4.39
CA LYS A 46 -17.05 1.77 -5.62
C LYS A 46 -18.49 1.28 -5.51
N ASP A 47 -18.72 0.10 -4.93
CA ASP A 47 -20.07 -0.44 -4.74
C ASP A 47 -20.84 0.29 -3.63
N LYS A 48 -20.14 0.77 -2.59
CA LYS A 48 -20.72 1.58 -1.52
C LYS A 48 -21.11 2.99 -2.00
N LEU A 49 -20.30 3.59 -2.87
CA LEU A 49 -20.60 4.84 -3.56
C LEU A 49 -21.82 4.67 -4.47
N LYS A 50 -21.90 3.57 -5.24
CA LYS A 50 -23.07 3.26 -6.08
C LYS A 50 -24.35 3.02 -5.28
N ALA A 51 -24.23 2.42 -4.10
CA ALA A 51 -25.34 2.21 -3.17
C ALA A 51 -25.74 3.48 -2.39
N GLY A 52 -25.07 4.62 -2.62
CA GLY A 52 -25.34 5.88 -1.91
C GLY A 52 -24.92 5.89 -0.43
N LEU A 53 -24.15 4.89 0.00
CA LEU A 53 -23.77 4.68 1.41
C LEU A 53 -22.55 5.51 1.86
N VAL A 54 -21.81 6.09 0.92
CA VAL A 54 -20.61 6.90 1.20
C VAL A 54 -20.64 8.15 0.33
N ARG A 55 -20.44 9.33 0.95
CA ARG A 55 -20.39 10.59 0.21
C ARG A 55 -19.04 10.70 -0.52
N PRO A 56 -18.97 11.23 -1.75
CA PRO A 56 -17.72 11.36 -2.50
C PRO A 56 -16.59 12.09 -1.75
N ALA A 57 -16.93 13.00 -0.82
CA ALA A 57 -15.97 13.71 0.03
C ALA A 57 -15.31 12.81 1.09
N GLU A 58 -16.07 11.91 1.72
CA GLU A 58 -15.58 10.97 2.75
C GLU A 58 -14.67 9.88 2.15
N ALA A 59 -14.87 9.57 0.86
CA ALA A 59 -14.05 8.63 0.10
C ALA A 59 -12.60 9.11 -0.12
N THR A 60 -12.38 10.43 -0.13
CA THR A 60 -11.08 11.07 -0.32
C THR A 60 -10.34 11.35 1.00
N GLU A 61 -11.05 11.43 2.13
CA GLU A 61 -10.49 11.85 3.42
C GLU A 61 -9.94 10.71 4.31
N SER A 62 -10.15 9.44 3.94
CA SER A 62 -9.66 8.29 4.71
C SER A 62 -8.22 7.85 4.36
N THR A 63 -7.41 8.73 3.79
CA THR A 63 -6.01 8.44 3.39
C THR A 63 -5.03 8.91 4.46
#